data_AF-A0A7X5U4Z8-F1
#
_entry.id   AF-A0A7X5U4Z8-F1
#
_cell.length_a   1.000
_cell.length_b   1.000
_cell.length_c   1.000
_cell.angle_alpha   90.00
_cell.angle_beta   90.00
_cell.angle_gamma   90.00
#
_symmetry.space_group_name_H-M   'P 1'
#
loop_
_entity.id
_entity.type
_entity.pdbx_description
1 polymer ?
#
loop_
_entity_poly.entity_id
_entity_poly.type
_entity_poly.pdbx_seq_one_letter_code
_entity_poly.pdbx_strand_id
1 'polypeptide(L)'
;MSAILSGISRKQPTKSARYQASFVGPDLRRHFAPVTLESKMTAERWLTKERDRVERCAASDEGLSSWKPPEVIATEVQAAAVTVADYAKTVIGERNLKARTRIGYEASLKN
;
A
#
# COMPACT_ATOMS: atom_id res chain seq x y z
N MET A 1 24.02 -6.77 12.30
CA MET A 1 23.15 -5.79 12.99
C MET A 1 21.82 -5.77 12.25
N SER A 2 20.72 -6.17 12.90
CA SER A 2 19.40 -6.26 12.25
C SER A 2 18.82 -4.87 12.05
N ALA A 3 18.22 -4.61 10.88
CA ALA A 3 17.83 -3.25 10.46
C ALA A 3 16.46 -2.79 11.01
N ILE A 4 15.76 -3.63 11.78
CA ILE A 4 14.53 -3.25 12.51
C ILE A 4 14.81 -3.31 14.02
N LEU A 5 14.53 -2.20 14.70
CA LEU A 5 14.76 -2.02 16.14
C LEU A 5 13.82 -2.88 17.01
N SER A 6 12.57 -3.06 16.62
CA SER A 6 11.60 -3.94 17.29
C SER A 6 10.30 -4.06 16.49
N GLY A 7 9.74 -5.28 16.41
CA GLY A 7 8.42 -5.57 15.85
C GLY A 7 7.48 -6.15 16.91
N ILE A 8 6.23 -5.69 16.95
CA ILE A 8 5.23 -6.11 17.93
C ILE A 8 3.94 -6.47 17.17
N SER A 9 3.33 -7.60 17.54
CA SER A 9 1.96 -7.94 17.15
C SER A 9 1.07 -7.95 18.40
N ARG A 10 -0.08 -7.26 18.34
CA ARG A 10 -1.06 -7.21 19.44
C ARG A 10 -2.45 -7.62 18.96
N LYS A 11 -3.09 -8.51 19.70
CA LYS A 11 -4.51 -8.87 19.49
C LYS A 11 -5.40 -7.67 19.82
N GLN A 12 -6.35 -7.35 18.95
CA GLN A 12 -7.32 -6.27 19.12
C GLN A 12 -8.60 -6.78 19.80
N PRO A 13 -9.28 -5.95 20.61
CA PRO A 13 -10.52 -6.30 21.30
C PRO A 13 -11.73 -6.22 20.36
N THR A 14 -11.75 -7.04 19.33
CA THR A 14 -12.85 -7.12 18.35
C THR A 14 -13.64 -8.42 18.51
N LYS A 15 -14.88 -8.46 18.00
CA LYS A 15 -15.76 -9.66 18.03
C LYS A 15 -15.11 -10.88 17.36
N SER A 16 -14.29 -10.65 16.33
CA SER A 16 -13.39 -11.65 15.73
C SER A 16 -11.96 -11.42 16.20
N ALA A 17 -11.13 -12.46 16.29
CA ALA A 17 -9.71 -12.29 16.63
C ALA A 17 -9.00 -11.53 15.50
N ARG A 18 -8.58 -10.30 15.78
CA ARG A 18 -7.81 -9.46 14.86
C ARG A 18 -6.47 -9.11 15.49
N TYR A 19 -5.43 -8.96 14.68
CA TYR A 19 -4.06 -8.70 15.11
C TYR A 19 -3.54 -7.45 14.42
N GLN A 20 -3.07 -6.48 15.21
CA GLN A 20 -2.38 -5.30 14.71
C GLN A 20 -0.88 -5.56 14.80
N ALA A 21 -0.17 -5.41 13.67
CA ALA A 21 1.29 -5.41 13.65
C ALA A 21 1.81 -3.98 13.61
N SER A 22 2.91 -3.74 14.31
CA SER A 22 3.64 -2.47 14.28
C SER A 22 5.13 -2.71 14.47
N PHE A 23 5.98 -1.92 13.83
CA PHE A 23 7.44 -1.98 14.02
C PHE A 23 8.02 -0.57 14.15
N VAL A 24 9.24 -0.47 14.68
CA VAL A 24 10.01 0.77 14.68
C VAL A 24 11.00 0.72 13.53
N GLY A 25 10.84 1.65 12.59
CA GLY A 25 11.68 1.76 11.41
C GLY A 25 13.03 2.44 11.70
N PRO A 26 13.89 2.56 10.68
CA PRO A 26 15.15 3.28 10.78
C PRO A 26 14.98 4.79 11.01
N ASP A 27 13.80 5.33 10.77
CA ASP A 27 13.40 6.70 11.08
C ASP A 27 13.05 6.93 12.56
N LEU A 28 13.26 5.92 13.42
CA LEU A 28 12.91 5.89 14.83
C LEU A 28 11.40 6.11 15.10
N ARG A 29 10.56 5.99 14.06
CA ARG A 29 9.10 6.12 14.18
C ARG A 29 8.45 4.75 14.15
N ARG A 30 7.29 4.67 14.80
CA ARG A 30 6.47 3.47 14.79
C ARG A 30 5.56 3.48 13.57
N HIS A 31 5.65 2.43 12.77
CA HIS A 31 4.82 2.19 11.59
C HIS A 31 3.85 1.05 11.87
N PHE A 32 2.61 1.23 11.44
CA PHE A 32 1.55 0.23 11.61
C PHE A 32 1.27 -0.50 10.30
N ALA A 33 0.83 -1.75 10.41
CA ALA A 33 0.22 -2.43 9.28
C ALA A 33 -1.02 -1.65 8.82
N PRO A 34 -1.24 -1.47 7.50
CA PRO A 34 -2.35 -0.68 6.96
C PRO A 34 -3.72 -1.29 7.26
N VAL A 35 -3.76 -2.59 7.56
CA VAL A 35 -4.99 -3.32 7.93
C VAL A 35 -4.75 -4.21 9.14
N THR A 36 -5.82 -4.48 9.88
CA THR A 36 -5.79 -5.52 10.92
C THR A 36 -5.78 -6.90 10.28
N LEU A 37 -4.95 -7.79 10.81
CA LEU A 37 -4.71 -9.12 10.26
C LEU A 37 -5.53 -10.16 11.01
N GLU A 38 -5.89 -11.24 10.33
CA GLU A 38 -6.82 -12.23 10.88
C GLU A 38 -6.14 -13.26 11.80
N SER A 39 -4.83 -13.44 11.65
CA SER A 39 -4.07 -14.39 12.45
C SER A 39 -2.75 -13.78 12.93
N LYS A 40 -2.25 -14.30 14.06
CA LYS A 40 -0.94 -13.92 14.61
C LYS A 40 0.18 -14.26 13.62
N MET A 41 0.09 -15.41 12.96
CA MET A 41 1.06 -15.86 11.95
C MET A 41 1.13 -14.87 10.77
N THR A 42 -0.01 -14.36 10.30
CA THR A 42 -0.04 -13.35 9.24
C THR A 42 0.63 -12.05 9.70
N ALA A 43 0.43 -11.65 10.96
CA ALA A 43 1.08 -10.48 11.56
C ALA A 43 2.60 -10.64 11.69
N GLU A 44 3.07 -11.79 12.15
CA GLU A 44 4.50 -12.10 12.21
C GLU A 44 5.11 -12.14 10.81
N ARG A 45 4.43 -12.74 9.82
CA ARG A 45 4.87 -12.75 8.43
C ARG A 45 5.00 -11.34 7.84
N TRP A 46 4.07 -10.44 8.18
CA TRP A 46 4.16 -9.04 7.75
C TRP A 46 5.39 -8.35 8.33
N LEU A 47 5.68 -8.56 9.63
CA LEU A 47 6.88 -8.02 10.28
C LEU A 47 8.17 -8.55 9.64
N THR A 48 8.24 -9.84 9.32
CA THR A 48 9.39 -10.43 8.63
C THR A 48 9.59 -9.82 7.25
N LYS A 49 8.52 -9.66 6.46
CA LYS A 49 8.61 -9.03 5.14
C LYS A 49 9.16 -7.61 5.20
N GLU A 50 8.74 -6.85 6.20
CA GLU A 50 9.22 -5.48 6.39
C GLU A 50 10.67 -5.45 6.85
N ARG A 51 11.09 -6.41 7.70
CA ARG A 51 12.50 -6.59 8.05
C ARG A 51 13.36 -6.86 6.82
N ASP A 52 12.96 -7.84 6.04
CA ASP A 52 13.68 -8.20 4.83
C ASP A 52 13.71 -7.03 3.84
N ARG A 53 12.67 -6.18 3.83
CA ARG A 53 12.63 -4.97 3.03
C ARG A 53 13.67 -3.95 3.48
N VAL A 54 13.69 -3.61 4.77
CA VAL A 54 14.67 -2.66 5.31
C VAL A 54 16.09 -3.19 5.10
N GLU A 55 16.32 -4.49 5.31
CA GLU A 55 17.63 -5.12 5.10
C GLU A 55 18.05 -5.08 3.62
N ARG A 56 17.14 -5.33 2.68
CA ARG A 56 17.43 -5.17 1.25
C ARG A 56 17.74 -3.73 0.86
N CYS A 57 17.02 -2.75 1.41
CA CYS A 57 17.34 -1.33 1.20
C CYS A 57 18.69 -0.96 1.82
N ALA A 58 19.00 -1.44 3.02
CA ALA A 58 20.29 -1.19 3.66
C ALA A 58 21.47 -1.78 2.88
N ALA A 59 21.25 -2.86 2.13
CA ALA A 59 22.27 -3.52 1.31
C ALA A 59 22.39 -2.95 -0.12
N SER A 60 21.48 -2.06 -0.56
CA SER A 60 21.59 -1.43 -1.87
C SER A 60 22.61 -0.28 -1.86
N ASP A 61 23.09 0.13 -3.03
CA ASP A 61 24.06 1.23 -3.16
C ASP A 61 23.48 2.57 -2.66
N GLU A 62 22.17 2.76 -2.80
CA GLU A 62 21.41 3.88 -2.26
C GLU A 62 21.25 3.78 -0.73
N GLY A 63 21.42 2.59 -0.16
CA GLY A 63 21.25 2.32 1.26
C GLY A 63 19.84 2.66 1.76
N LEU A 64 19.80 3.10 3.02
CA LEU A 64 18.55 3.35 3.75
C LEU A 64 17.74 4.55 3.20
N SER A 65 18.30 5.36 2.28
CA SER A 65 17.54 6.44 1.65
C SER A 65 16.50 5.94 0.65
N SER A 66 16.66 4.72 0.13
CA SER A 66 15.69 4.06 -0.76
C SER A 66 14.49 3.49 0.01
N TRP A 67 14.61 3.33 1.33
CA TRP A 67 13.52 2.82 2.15
C TRP A 67 12.42 3.88 2.31
N LYS A 68 11.17 3.46 2.11
CA LYS A 68 9.98 4.30 2.26
C LYS A 68 9.07 3.73 3.36
N PRO A 69 8.43 4.58 4.18
CA PRO A 69 7.43 4.15 5.15
C PRO A 69 6.23 3.47 4.49
N PRO A 70 5.66 2.41 5.10
CA PRO A 70 4.56 1.65 4.51
C PRO A 70 3.33 2.48 4.17
N GLU A 71 3.08 3.57 4.91
CA GLU A 71 2.02 4.55 4.64
C GLU A 71 2.23 5.25 3.29
N VAL A 72 3.48 5.68 3.01
CA VAL A 72 3.84 6.32 1.75
C VAL A 72 3.67 5.35 0.59
N ILE A 73 4.11 4.10 0.75
CA ILE A 73 3.91 3.08 -0.31
C ILE A 73 2.44 2.79 -0.53
N ALA A 74 1.62 2.72 0.52
CA ALA A 74 0.17 2.54 0.37
C ALA A 74 -0.44 3.71 -0.41
N THR A 75 -0.01 4.95 -0.14
CA THR A 75 -0.47 6.12 -0.92
C THR A 75 0.02 6.10 -2.36
N GLU A 76 1.27 5.70 -2.61
CA GLU A 76 1.85 5.61 -3.97
C GLU A 76 1.14 4.52 -4.79
N VAL A 77 0.86 3.37 -4.20
CA VAL A 77 0.09 2.29 -4.84
C VAL A 77 -1.34 2.74 -5.15
N GLN A 78 -1.98 3.45 -4.21
CA GLN A 78 -3.32 3.98 -4.43
C GLN A 78 -3.34 5.07 -5.52
N ALA A 79 -2.33 5.93 -5.57
CA ALA A 79 -2.19 6.96 -6.60
C ALA A 79 -1.86 6.39 -7.99
N ALA A 80 -1.12 5.27 -8.03
CA ALA A 80 -0.80 4.56 -9.27
C ALA A 80 -1.97 3.69 -9.79
N ALA A 81 -3.01 3.47 -8.98
CA ALA A 81 -4.17 2.70 -9.40
C ALA A 81 -4.94 3.47 -10.49
N VAL A 82 -4.97 2.91 -11.70
CA VAL A 82 -5.75 3.47 -12.82
C VAL A 82 -7.22 3.50 -12.42
N THR A 83 -7.80 4.69 -12.40
CA THR A 83 -9.22 4.84 -12.08
C THR A 83 -10.08 4.29 -13.22
N VAL A 84 -11.30 3.85 -12.90
CA VAL A 84 -12.28 3.45 -13.93
C VAL A 84 -12.52 4.61 -14.90
N ALA A 85 -12.50 5.84 -14.40
CA ALA A 85 -12.65 7.03 -15.23
C ALA A 85 -11.48 7.18 -16.23
N ASP A 86 -10.24 6.99 -15.79
CA ASP A 86 -9.08 7.10 -16.66
C ASP A 86 -9.05 5.99 -17.70
N TYR A 87 -9.35 4.75 -17.31
CA TYR A 87 -9.50 3.64 -18.26
C TYR A 87 -10.63 3.88 -19.27
N ALA A 88 -11.78 4.39 -18.81
CA ALA A 88 -12.92 4.68 -19.68
C ALA A 88 -12.60 5.78 -20.71
N LYS A 89 -11.83 6.82 -20.33
CA LYS A 89 -11.36 7.85 -21.28
C LYS A 89 -10.53 7.24 -22.41
N THR A 90 -9.61 6.33 -22.10
CA THR A 90 -8.80 5.64 -23.12
C THR A 90 -9.70 4.86 -24.08
N VAL A 91 -10.63 4.06 -23.56
CA VAL A 91 -11.56 3.24 -24.36
C VAL A 91 -12.49 4.11 -25.23
N ILE A 92 -12.98 5.24 -24.73
CA ILE A 92 -13.84 6.17 -25.49
C ILE A 92 -13.05 6.86 -26.61
N GLY A 93 -11.77 7.17 -26.38
CA GLY A 93 -10.87 7.77 -27.35
C GLY A 93 -10.49 6.84 -28.50
N GLU A 94 -10.25 5.57 -28.20
CA GLU A 94 -9.88 4.55 -29.20
C GLU A 94 -11.06 4.12 -30.08
N ARG A 95 -12.30 4.24 -29.59
CA ARG A 95 -13.48 3.78 -30.32
C ARG A 95 -14.03 4.81 -31.31
N ASN A 96 -14.45 4.33 -32.48
CA ASN A 96 -15.20 5.13 -33.45
C ASN A 96 -16.65 5.35 -32.97
N LEU A 97 -16.85 6.38 -32.15
CA LEU A 97 -18.14 6.78 -31.61
C LEU A 97 -18.64 8.06 -32.28
N LYS A 98 -19.96 8.12 -32.48
CA LYS A 98 -20.63 9.38 -32.85
C LYS A 98 -20.45 10.42 -31.74
N ALA A 99 -20.29 11.68 -32.12
CA ALA A 99 -20.00 12.79 -31.19
C ALA A 99 -21.00 12.85 -30.01
N ARG A 100 -22.30 12.67 -30.26
CA ARG A 100 -23.34 12.66 -29.22
C ARG A 100 -23.16 11.52 -28.20
N THR A 101 -22.77 10.34 -28.67
CA THR A 101 -22.53 9.17 -27.82
C THR A 101 -21.28 9.37 -26.96
N ARG A 102 -20.23 9.96 -27.53
CA ARG A 102 -19.01 10.32 -26.80
C ARG A 102 -19.32 11.29 -25.65
N ILE A 103 -20.04 12.38 -25.93
CA ILE A 103 -20.46 13.36 -24.91
C ILE A 103 -21.28 12.69 -23.80
N GLY A 104 -22.20 11.78 -24.16
CA GLY A 104 -22.99 11.04 -23.18
C GLY A 104 -22.12 10.19 -22.24
N TYR A 105 -21.17 9.44 -22.79
CA TYR A 105 -20.24 8.65 -21.97
C TYR A 105 -19.31 9.51 -21.12
N GLU A 106 -18.76 10.60 -21.65
CA GLU A 106 -17.94 11.54 -20.89
C GLU A 106 -18.72 12.21 -19.75
N ALA A 107 -20.00 12.52 -19.96
CA ALA A 107 -20.87 13.05 -18.91
C ALA A 107 -21.10 12.02 -17.79
N SER A 108 -21.30 10.74 -18.12
CA SER A 108 -21.45 9.67 -17.11
C SER A 108 -20.18 9.40 -16.30
N LEU A 109 -19.01 9.90 -16.73
CA LEU A 109 -17.76 9.80 -15.97
C LEU A 109 -17.56 10.93 -14.95
N LYS A 110 -18.36 12.00 -15.02
CA LYS A 110 -18.35 13.12 -14.06
C LYS A 110 -19.49 12.92 -13.06
N ASN A 111 -19.24 12.16 -11.99
CA ASN A 111 -20.11 12.14 -10.82
C ASN A 111 -19.67 13.22 -9.84
#